data_AF-A0A2S4RXH1-F1
#
_entry.id   AF-A0A2S4RXH1-F1
#
_cell.length_a   1.000
_cell.length_b   1.000
_cell.length_c   1.000
_cell.angle_alpha   90.00
_cell.angle_beta   90.00
_cell.angle_gamma   90.00
#
_symmetry.space_group_name_H-M   'P 1'
#
loop_
_entity.id
_entity.type
_entity.pdbx_description
1 polymer ?
#
loop_
_entity_poly.entity_id
_entity_poly.type
_entity_poly.pdbx_seq_one_letter_code
_entity_poly.pdbx_strand_id
1 'polypeptide(L)'
;MSQRDWQLEQGDAIARFLFSPLKAERFAEFYTGEGALPDADESYCRQVFRQSMAQRVVDPDRALPCSTIAVADERGIVSFSDFSPRPFHHQRWLQVDLYAPYAGNFSFRLATCGAIRIWRSGVQCVCFTPLSRNLMSQTECELPLLAGKNRLLIHLDQLAERDTLCALQILYQGSVPLGFGLTDARNLPEFQCLPPRVVNQSDESARRLLTVMQQREYGPYAETLLLNTLRHISAREECCVFSVLPLLQLWRFHQGEYFPDVLWRRVKSTLLGFRYWQDERGCDAMGFSSENHALAFHAAQYLAGQFFPEALFVASARRGRVQQAVARERLASWFARAETQGLTERNHPAYYPTDYRGLLALQEMADDIKLRKRAGQLAEGAQG
;
A
#
# COMPACT_ATOMS: atom_id res chain seq x y z
N MET A 1 1.00 -22.13 34.30
CA MET A 1 -0.16 -22.76 33.68
C MET A 1 0.35 -23.77 32.67
N SER A 2 -0.18 -24.99 32.67
CA SER A 2 0.30 -26.02 31.75
C SER A 2 -0.21 -25.65 30.34
N GLN A 3 0.59 -25.88 29.29
CA GLN A 3 0.21 -25.57 27.90
C GLN A 3 -0.98 -26.42 27.37
N ARG A 4 -1.67 -27.17 28.24
CA ARG A 4 -2.85 -28.00 27.96
C ARG A 4 -4.17 -27.41 28.48
N ASP A 5 -4.15 -26.20 29.05
CA ASP A 5 -5.27 -25.70 29.87
C ASP A 5 -6.28 -24.84 29.08
N TRP A 6 -6.09 -24.60 27.77
CA TRP A 6 -7.04 -23.80 27.00
C TRP A 6 -8.01 -24.68 26.22
N GLN A 7 -9.30 -24.34 26.31
CA GLN A 7 -10.38 -24.97 25.58
C GLN A 7 -11.00 -23.99 24.58
N LEU A 8 -11.49 -24.54 23.47
CA LEU A 8 -12.33 -23.86 22.48
C LEU A 8 -13.72 -24.47 22.57
N GLU A 9 -14.69 -23.65 22.94
CA GLU A 9 -16.11 -23.93 22.84
C GLU A 9 -16.69 -23.33 21.53
N GLN A 10 -17.95 -23.64 21.26
CA GLN A 10 -18.62 -23.13 20.07
C GLN A 10 -18.66 -21.59 20.09
N GLY A 11 -18.11 -20.96 19.06
CA GLY A 11 -18.01 -19.51 18.92
C GLY A 11 -16.67 -18.94 19.38
N ASP A 12 -15.81 -19.72 20.04
CA ASP A 12 -14.50 -19.24 20.49
C ASP A 12 -13.51 -19.10 19.33
N ALA A 13 -12.66 -18.07 19.43
CA ALA A 13 -11.55 -17.87 18.51
C ALA A 13 -10.29 -18.58 19.00
N ILE A 14 -9.49 -19.11 18.08
CA ILE A 14 -8.10 -19.44 18.38
C ILE A 14 -7.36 -18.13 18.66
N ALA A 15 -7.14 -17.84 19.95
CA ALA A 15 -6.64 -16.54 20.38
C ALA A 15 -5.11 -16.41 20.37
N ARG A 16 -4.37 -17.50 20.14
CA ARG A 16 -2.90 -17.51 20.19
C ARG A 16 -2.28 -18.42 19.14
N PHE A 17 -1.21 -17.94 18.53
CA PHE A 17 -0.42 -18.69 17.54
C PHE A 17 1.07 -18.47 17.78
N LEU A 18 1.89 -19.47 17.47
CA LEU A 18 3.29 -19.21 17.15
C LEU A 18 3.35 -18.66 15.72
N PHE A 19 4.22 -17.69 15.43
CA PHE A 19 4.40 -17.18 14.07
C PHE A 19 5.86 -16.89 13.71
N SER A 20 6.14 -16.88 12.41
CA SER A 20 7.46 -16.66 11.84
C SER A 20 7.79 -15.16 11.68
N PRO A 21 9.07 -14.79 11.52
CA PRO A 21 9.45 -13.49 10.95
C PRO A 21 8.75 -13.21 9.61
N LEU A 22 8.68 -11.93 9.23
CA LEU A 22 8.08 -11.51 7.97
C LEU A 22 9.01 -11.93 6.82
N LYS A 23 8.46 -12.66 5.85
CA LYS A 23 9.08 -12.79 4.54
C LYS A 23 8.45 -11.78 3.59
N ALA A 24 9.19 -10.73 3.26
CA ALA A 24 8.77 -9.69 2.32
C ALA A 24 9.55 -9.84 1.01
N GLU A 25 8.84 -10.04 -0.09
CA GLU A 25 9.41 -10.10 -1.44
C GLU A 25 8.84 -8.94 -2.26
N ARG A 26 9.69 -8.26 -3.06
CA ARG A 26 9.19 -7.20 -3.92
C ARG A 26 8.25 -7.82 -4.96
N PHE A 27 7.03 -7.31 -5.06
CA PHE A 27 6.04 -7.89 -5.99
C PHE A 27 6.06 -7.21 -7.36
N ALA A 28 6.25 -5.89 -7.38
CA ALA A 28 6.24 -5.12 -8.61
C ALA A 28 7.59 -4.43 -8.86
N GLU A 29 8.11 -4.60 -10.08
CA GLU A 29 9.25 -3.87 -10.64
C GLU A 29 8.85 -3.22 -11.99
N PHE A 30 9.36 -2.00 -12.23
CA PHE A 30 8.82 -1.00 -13.17
C PHE A 30 8.74 -1.40 -14.65
N TYR A 31 7.81 -0.74 -15.36
CA TYR A 31 7.49 -0.86 -16.80
C TYR A 31 6.81 -2.15 -17.26
N THR A 32 6.48 -3.05 -16.34
CA THR A 32 5.55 -4.14 -16.62
C THR A 32 4.14 -3.72 -16.18
N GLY A 33 3.15 -3.91 -17.07
CA GLY A 33 1.75 -3.65 -16.77
C GLY A 33 0.99 -2.87 -17.84
N GLU A 34 -0.33 -2.85 -17.70
CA GLU A 34 -1.25 -2.12 -18.56
C GLU A 34 -1.81 -0.90 -17.83
N GLY A 35 -2.38 0.04 -18.58
CA GLY A 35 -3.17 1.12 -17.99
C GLY A 35 -4.45 0.53 -17.39
N ALA A 36 -4.89 1.05 -16.25
CA ALA A 36 -6.18 0.65 -15.71
C ALA A 36 -7.29 1.05 -16.69
N LEU A 37 -8.28 0.17 -16.87
CA LEU A 37 -9.52 0.55 -17.54
C LEU A 37 -10.19 1.69 -16.74
N PRO A 38 -10.89 2.62 -17.41
CA PRO A 38 -11.77 3.56 -16.73
C PRO A 38 -12.72 2.75 -15.82
N ASP A 39 -12.85 3.15 -14.56
CA ASP A 39 -13.76 2.55 -13.55
C ASP A 39 -13.34 1.20 -12.93
N ALA A 40 -12.07 0.81 -13.02
CA ALA A 40 -11.58 -0.32 -12.24
C ALA A 40 -11.54 0.02 -10.73
N ASP A 41 -12.38 -0.63 -9.92
CA ASP A 41 -12.38 -0.54 -8.45
C ASP A 41 -11.07 -1.05 -7.80
N GLU A 42 -10.25 -1.76 -8.59
CA GLU A 42 -9.05 -2.44 -8.12
C GLU A 42 -7.81 -2.08 -8.94
N SER A 43 -6.69 -1.82 -8.25
CA SER A 43 -5.41 -1.49 -8.89
C SER A 43 -4.92 -2.66 -9.76
N TYR A 44 -4.25 -2.35 -10.88
CA TYR A 44 -3.62 -3.36 -11.75
C TYR A 44 -2.69 -4.29 -10.96
N CYS A 45 -1.92 -3.73 -10.01
CA CYS A 45 -1.04 -4.49 -9.12
C CYS A 45 -1.79 -5.59 -8.36
N ARG A 46 -2.94 -5.25 -7.77
CA ARG A 46 -3.77 -6.19 -7.01
C ARG A 46 -4.41 -7.25 -7.91
N GLN A 47 -4.87 -6.87 -9.10
CA GLN A 47 -5.41 -7.81 -10.10
C GLN A 47 -4.38 -8.88 -10.46
N VAL A 48 -3.15 -8.46 -10.82
CA VAL A 48 -2.06 -9.38 -11.16
C VAL A 48 -1.69 -10.26 -9.95
N PHE A 49 -1.59 -9.68 -8.75
CA PHE A 49 -1.30 -10.45 -7.55
C PHE A 49 -2.34 -11.53 -7.29
N ARG A 50 -3.63 -11.21 -7.39
CA ARG A 50 -4.69 -12.21 -7.21
C ARG A 50 -4.58 -13.31 -8.26
N GLN A 51 -4.40 -12.95 -9.53
CA GLN A 51 -4.27 -13.91 -10.62
C GLN A 51 -3.07 -14.85 -10.44
N SER A 52 -1.92 -14.33 -9.99
CA SER A 52 -0.71 -15.13 -9.83
C SER A 52 -0.64 -15.90 -8.51
N MET A 53 -1.22 -15.37 -7.43
CA MET A 53 -1.02 -15.88 -6.07
C MET A 53 -2.21 -16.66 -5.49
N ALA A 54 -3.44 -16.47 -5.98
CA ALA A 54 -4.61 -17.13 -5.39
C ALA A 54 -4.50 -18.66 -5.46
N GLN A 55 -4.18 -19.20 -6.64
CA GLN A 55 -4.15 -20.65 -6.87
C GLN A 55 -2.73 -21.25 -6.88
N ARG A 56 -1.72 -20.51 -6.43
CA ARG A 56 -0.34 -21.01 -6.40
C ARG A 56 -0.21 -22.16 -5.40
N VAL A 57 0.64 -23.12 -5.74
CA VAL A 57 1.07 -24.16 -4.80
C VAL A 57 2.04 -23.54 -3.79
N VAL A 58 1.83 -23.85 -2.51
CA VAL A 58 2.72 -23.46 -1.41
C VAL A 58 3.26 -24.74 -0.78
N ASP A 59 4.57 -24.83 -0.71
CA ASP A 59 5.26 -25.96 -0.10
C ASP A 59 5.40 -25.74 1.42
N PRO A 60 4.74 -26.55 2.27
CA PRO A 60 4.84 -26.43 3.72
C PRO A 60 6.25 -26.73 4.25
N ASP A 61 7.09 -27.45 3.51
CA ASP A 61 8.47 -27.75 3.93
C ASP A 61 9.38 -26.51 3.85
N ARG A 62 8.93 -25.45 3.15
CA ARG A 62 9.57 -24.14 3.10
C ARG A 62 9.10 -23.20 4.20
N ALA A 63 8.36 -23.70 5.19
CA ALA A 63 7.88 -22.88 6.29
C ALA A 63 9.03 -22.29 7.10
N LEU A 64 8.94 -20.99 7.38
CA LEU A 64 9.88 -20.33 8.27
C LEU A 64 9.59 -20.75 9.72
N PRO A 65 10.63 -20.90 10.57
CA PRO A 65 10.45 -21.23 11.97
C PRO A 65 9.54 -20.22 12.70
N CYS A 66 8.55 -20.73 13.43
CA CYS A 66 7.67 -19.91 14.26
C CYS A 66 8.28 -19.72 15.65
N SER A 67 8.75 -18.51 15.95
CA SER A 67 9.56 -18.20 17.13
C SER A 67 9.00 -17.07 18.01
N THR A 68 7.81 -16.57 17.71
CA THR A 68 7.15 -15.49 18.46
C THR A 68 5.69 -15.87 18.68
N ILE A 69 5.09 -15.46 19.81
CA ILE A 69 3.68 -15.69 20.10
C ILE A 69 2.87 -14.48 19.61
N ALA A 70 1.90 -14.69 18.72
CA ALA A 70 0.89 -13.69 18.39
C ALA A 70 -0.34 -13.90 19.27
N VAL A 71 -0.84 -12.81 19.86
CA VAL A 71 -2.06 -12.81 20.68
C VAL A 71 -3.15 -12.01 19.97
N ALA A 72 -4.33 -12.60 19.87
CA ALA A 72 -5.50 -11.97 19.25
C ALA A 72 -6.05 -10.79 20.07
N ASP A 73 -6.75 -9.88 19.41
CA ASP A 73 -7.53 -8.83 20.06
C ASP A 73 -8.80 -9.39 20.75
N GLU A 74 -9.60 -8.52 21.36
CA GLU A 74 -10.86 -8.88 22.04
C GLU A 74 -11.90 -9.53 21.12
N ARG A 75 -11.75 -9.36 19.80
CA ARG A 75 -12.63 -9.98 18.78
C ARG A 75 -12.05 -11.30 18.27
N GLY A 76 -10.92 -11.77 18.81
CA GLY A 76 -10.26 -12.98 18.35
C GLY A 76 -9.50 -12.81 17.03
N ILE A 77 -9.15 -11.57 16.66
CA ILE A 77 -8.41 -11.27 15.43
C ILE A 77 -6.92 -11.13 15.72
N VAL A 78 -6.09 -11.84 14.96
CA VAL A 78 -4.64 -11.60 14.90
C VAL A 78 -4.33 -10.73 13.69
N SER A 79 -3.66 -9.59 13.91
CA SER A 79 -3.35 -8.59 12.89
C SER A 79 -1.84 -8.29 12.84
N PHE A 80 -1.29 -8.37 11.64
CA PHE A 80 0.05 -7.92 11.25
C PHE A 80 -0.05 -6.73 10.28
N SER A 81 -1.13 -5.96 10.39
CA SER A 81 -1.42 -4.84 9.50
C SER A 81 -0.35 -3.77 9.61
N ASP A 82 0.06 -3.23 8.47
CA ASP A 82 1.12 -2.22 8.38
C ASP A 82 0.91 -1.34 7.13
N PHE A 83 1.69 -0.28 7.03
CA PHE A 83 1.75 0.56 5.85
C PHE A 83 2.93 0.16 4.95
N SER A 84 2.67 -0.04 3.66
CA SER A 84 3.72 -0.33 2.68
C SER A 84 3.73 0.71 1.55
N PRO A 85 4.73 1.60 1.48
CA PRO A 85 4.77 2.62 0.43
C PRO A 85 4.99 2.02 -0.97
N ARG A 86 5.34 0.73 -1.07
CA ARG A 86 5.59 0.01 -2.32
C ARG A 86 4.92 -1.37 -2.28
N PRO A 87 4.61 -1.99 -3.43
CA PRO A 87 4.02 -3.32 -3.45
C PRO A 87 5.00 -4.41 -3.00
N PHE A 88 4.67 -5.11 -1.93
CA PHE A 88 5.39 -6.28 -1.44
C PHE A 88 4.45 -7.46 -1.26
N HIS A 89 4.94 -8.66 -1.56
CA HIS A 89 4.34 -9.92 -1.18
C HIS A 89 4.77 -10.23 0.26
N HIS A 90 3.85 -10.09 1.20
CA HIS A 90 4.08 -10.37 2.61
C HIS A 90 3.60 -11.77 2.94
N GLN A 91 4.51 -12.58 3.50
CA GLN A 91 4.24 -13.94 3.90
C GLN A 91 4.63 -14.16 5.36
N ARG A 92 3.78 -14.90 6.07
CA ARG A 92 4.05 -15.40 7.42
C ARG A 92 3.57 -16.83 7.56
N TRP A 93 4.25 -17.58 8.39
CA TRP A 93 3.80 -18.89 8.85
C TRP A 93 3.31 -18.75 10.28
N LEU A 94 2.22 -19.44 10.60
CA LEU A 94 1.68 -19.57 11.94
C LEU A 94 1.51 -21.04 12.30
N GLN A 95 1.57 -21.35 13.58
CA GLN A 95 1.41 -22.70 14.10
C GLN A 95 0.57 -22.69 15.37
N VAL A 96 -0.33 -23.66 15.49
CA VAL A 96 -1.09 -23.95 16.71
C VAL A 96 -1.31 -25.46 16.81
N ASP A 97 -1.36 -25.98 18.03
CA ASP A 97 -1.73 -27.38 18.27
C ASP A 97 -3.17 -27.44 18.77
N LEU A 98 -4.01 -28.26 18.12
CA LEU A 98 -5.38 -28.59 18.56
C LEU A 98 -5.41 -30.00 19.14
N TYR A 99 -6.23 -30.21 20.17
CA TYR A 99 -6.40 -31.49 20.85
C TYR A 99 -7.85 -31.94 20.71
N ALA A 100 -8.08 -32.89 19.81
CA ALA A 100 -9.42 -33.40 19.52
C ALA A 100 -9.73 -34.66 20.35
N PRO A 101 -10.96 -34.81 20.87
CA PRO A 101 -11.32 -35.99 21.66
C PRO A 101 -11.47 -37.27 20.82
N TYR A 102 -11.74 -37.13 19.52
CA TYR A 102 -11.87 -38.23 18.57
C TYR A 102 -11.39 -37.80 17.19
N ALA A 103 -11.15 -38.77 16.30
CA ALA A 103 -10.85 -38.49 14.91
C ALA A 103 -12.13 -38.14 14.14
N GLY A 104 -12.14 -37.03 13.42
CA GLY A 104 -13.33 -36.54 12.73
C GLY A 104 -13.12 -35.18 12.07
N ASN A 105 -14.17 -34.69 11.43
CA ASN A 105 -14.22 -33.35 10.87
C ASN A 105 -14.80 -32.38 11.90
N PHE A 106 -14.11 -31.27 12.10
CA PHE A 106 -14.49 -30.21 13.03
C PHE A 106 -14.71 -28.92 12.25
N SER A 107 -15.86 -28.27 12.47
CA SER A 107 -16.26 -27.07 11.75
C SER A 107 -15.60 -25.81 12.32
N PHE A 108 -15.11 -24.95 11.44
CA PHE A 108 -14.53 -23.65 11.74
C PHE A 108 -14.99 -22.59 10.75
N ARG A 109 -15.11 -21.35 11.22
CA ARG A 109 -15.18 -20.16 10.37
C ARG A 109 -13.83 -19.50 10.28
N LEU A 110 -13.35 -19.29 9.06
CA LEU A 110 -12.13 -18.54 8.79
C LEU A 110 -12.48 -17.17 8.27
N ALA A 111 -11.73 -16.15 8.68
CA ALA A 111 -11.83 -14.83 8.08
C ALA A 111 -10.46 -14.19 7.87
N THR A 112 -10.25 -13.57 6.70
CA THR A 112 -9.02 -12.86 6.34
C THR A 112 -9.26 -11.86 5.21
N CYS A 113 -8.37 -10.87 5.09
CA CYS A 113 -8.27 -10.03 3.88
C CYS A 113 -7.33 -10.65 2.83
N GLY A 114 -6.35 -11.45 3.28
CA GLY A 114 -5.31 -12.01 2.42
C GLY A 114 -5.68 -13.40 1.91
N ALA A 115 -4.73 -14.31 2.00
CA ALA A 115 -4.92 -15.73 1.76
C ALA A 115 -4.46 -16.52 2.99
N ILE A 116 -5.24 -17.53 3.35
CA ILE A 116 -4.97 -18.52 4.38
C ILE A 116 -4.91 -19.89 3.72
N ARG A 117 -3.85 -20.65 4.00
CA ARG A 117 -3.76 -22.07 3.70
C ARG A 117 -3.39 -22.82 4.97
N ILE A 118 -4.02 -23.96 5.22
CA ILE A 118 -3.83 -24.73 6.46
C ILE A 118 -3.46 -26.16 6.11
N TRP A 119 -2.39 -26.65 6.74
CA TRP A 119 -1.95 -28.03 6.68
C TRP A 119 -2.06 -28.68 8.05
N ARG A 120 -2.50 -29.94 8.07
CA ARG A 120 -2.39 -30.83 9.23
C ARG A 120 -1.48 -31.98 8.86
N SER A 121 -0.37 -32.13 9.58
CA SER A 121 0.63 -33.19 9.34
C SER A 121 1.08 -33.28 7.86
N GLY A 122 1.32 -32.13 7.22
CA GLY A 122 1.79 -32.05 5.83
C GLY A 122 0.69 -32.16 4.76
N VAL A 123 -0.55 -32.50 5.12
CA VAL A 123 -1.68 -32.56 4.18
C VAL A 123 -2.43 -31.22 4.21
N GLN A 124 -2.59 -30.58 3.05
CA GLN A 124 -3.37 -29.33 2.96
C GLN A 124 -4.85 -29.63 3.18
N CYS A 125 -5.43 -29.05 4.22
CA CYS A 125 -6.84 -29.21 4.57
C CYS A 125 -7.69 -28.02 4.10
N VAL A 126 -7.10 -26.82 4.03
CA VAL A 126 -7.82 -25.60 3.66
C VAL A 126 -6.99 -24.75 2.70
N CYS A 127 -7.66 -24.18 1.70
CA CYS A 127 -7.15 -23.11 0.86
C CYS A 127 -8.24 -22.04 0.72
N PHE A 128 -8.07 -20.90 1.39
CA PHE A 128 -8.99 -19.77 1.32
C PHE A 128 -8.22 -18.51 0.92
N THR A 129 -8.37 -18.09 -0.33
CA THR A 129 -7.54 -17.02 -0.94
C THR A 129 -8.40 -15.90 -1.52
N PRO A 130 -9.21 -15.19 -0.72
CA PRO A 130 -10.03 -14.10 -1.22
C PRO A 130 -9.18 -12.95 -1.77
N LEU A 131 -8.03 -12.66 -1.13
CA LEU A 131 -7.10 -11.59 -1.53
C LEU A 131 -7.86 -10.27 -1.75
N SER A 132 -8.77 -9.97 -0.83
CA SER A 132 -9.65 -8.81 -0.79
C SER A 132 -8.95 -7.66 -0.08
N ARG A 133 -8.79 -6.51 -0.74
CA ARG A 133 -8.12 -5.36 -0.14
C ARG A 133 -8.95 -4.81 1.02
N ASN A 134 -8.42 -4.92 2.24
CA ASN A 134 -8.97 -4.37 3.48
C ASN A 134 -10.44 -4.76 3.78
N LEU A 135 -10.97 -5.77 3.10
CA LEU A 135 -12.29 -6.34 3.33
C LEU A 135 -12.10 -7.75 3.87
N MET A 136 -12.43 -7.97 5.13
CA MET A 136 -12.27 -9.27 5.77
C MET A 136 -13.34 -10.24 5.25
N SER A 137 -12.97 -11.07 4.28
CA SER A 137 -13.83 -12.12 3.75
C SER A 137 -13.83 -13.32 4.67
N GLN A 138 -14.91 -14.10 4.64
CA GLN A 138 -15.08 -15.27 5.50
C GLN A 138 -15.53 -16.50 4.71
N THR A 139 -15.18 -17.68 5.21
CA THR A 139 -15.66 -18.98 4.72
C THR A 139 -15.81 -19.94 5.88
N GLU A 140 -16.74 -20.87 5.75
CA GLU A 140 -16.77 -22.06 6.61
C GLU A 140 -15.82 -23.12 6.05
N CYS A 141 -15.24 -23.92 6.92
CA CYS A 141 -14.39 -25.05 6.55
C CYS A 141 -14.45 -26.18 7.59
N GLU A 142 -14.20 -27.39 7.13
CA GLU A 142 -14.08 -28.58 7.98
C GLU A 142 -12.60 -28.98 8.07
N LEU A 143 -12.08 -29.09 9.29
CA LEU A 143 -10.72 -29.59 9.52
C LEU A 143 -10.75 -31.07 9.93
N PRO A 144 -10.14 -31.99 9.14
CA PRO A 144 -10.03 -33.39 9.51
C PRO A 144 -8.93 -33.57 10.56
N LEU A 145 -9.34 -33.72 11.82
CA LEU A 145 -8.46 -33.93 12.99
C LEU A 145 -8.40 -35.41 13.37
N LEU A 146 -7.26 -35.84 13.89
CA LEU A 146 -7.08 -37.14 14.55
C LEU A 146 -7.38 -37.01 16.04
N ALA A 147 -7.73 -38.11 16.72
CA ALA A 147 -7.82 -38.12 18.17
C ALA A 147 -6.47 -37.72 18.81
N GLY A 148 -6.50 -36.85 19.82
CA GLY A 148 -5.31 -36.29 20.45
C GLY A 148 -4.76 -35.06 19.73
N LYS A 149 -3.43 -34.91 19.71
CA LYS A 149 -2.73 -33.71 19.24
C LYS A 149 -2.68 -33.64 17.71
N ASN A 150 -3.09 -32.49 17.17
CA ASN A 150 -3.01 -32.12 15.77
C ASN A 150 -2.26 -30.81 15.63
N ARG A 151 -1.10 -30.85 14.97
CA ARG A 151 -0.35 -29.63 14.66
C ARG A 151 -0.88 -29.03 13.36
N LEU A 152 -1.39 -27.80 13.45
CA LEU A 152 -1.77 -27.01 12.29
C LEU A 152 -0.62 -26.09 11.91
N LEU A 153 -0.25 -26.10 10.64
CA LEU A 153 0.63 -25.13 10.02
C LEU A 153 -0.23 -24.25 9.11
N ILE A 154 -0.12 -22.94 9.28
CA ILE A 154 -0.96 -21.94 8.61
C ILE A 154 -0.04 -21.01 7.83
N HIS A 155 -0.30 -20.82 6.55
CA HIS A 155 0.37 -19.84 5.72
C HIS A 155 -0.56 -18.65 5.51
N LEU A 156 -0.08 -17.45 5.85
CA LEU A 156 -0.75 -16.18 5.62
C LEU A 156 0.00 -15.41 4.54
N ASP A 157 -0.72 -14.98 3.52
CA ASP A 157 -0.21 -14.31 2.33
C ASP A 157 -1.03 -13.05 2.02
N GLN A 158 -0.38 -11.93 1.71
CA GLN A 158 -1.03 -10.67 1.38
C GLN A 158 -0.16 -9.82 0.44
N LEU A 159 -0.81 -9.08 -0.47
CA LEU A 159 -0.19 -7.95 -1.15
C LEU A 159 -0.24 -6.72 -0.24
N ALA A 160 0.93 -6.32 0.23
CA ALA A 160 1.15 -5.11 1.00
C ALA A 160 1.39 -3.91 0.08
N GLU A 161 0.42 -3.00 0.06
CA GLU A 161 0.46 -1.70 -0.61
C GLU A 161 -0.40 -0.71 0.20
N ARG A 162 0.15 0.48 0.47
CA ARG A 162 -0.47 1.51 1.31
C ARG A 162 -0.86 0.95 2.67
N ASP A 163 -1.99 1.38 3.22
CA ASP A 163 -2.65 0.76 4.35
C ASP A 163 -3.11 -0.66 3.97
N THR A 164 -2.44 -1.68 4.52
CA THR A 164 -2.81 -3.08 4.27
C THR A 164 -3.22 -3.76 5.55
N LEU A 165 -4.48 -4.19 5.60
CA LEU A 165 -4.98 -5.09 6.62
C LEU A 165 -4.49 -6.51 6.32
N CYS A 166 -3.60 -7.00 7.18
CA CYS A 166 -3.07 -8.35 7.14
C CYS A 166 -3.50 -9.06 8.42
N ALA A 167 -4.70 -9.64 8.40
CA ALA A 167 -5.33 -10.20 9.58
C ALA A 167 -5.93 -11.58 9.32
N LEU A 168 -6.03 -12.38 10.37
CA LEU A 168 -6.77 -13.65 10.38
C LEU A 168 -7.64 -13.79 11.63
N GLN A 169 -8.73 -14.54 11.49
CA GLN A 169 -9.57 -15.03 12.57
C GLN A 169 -9.95 -16.48 12.25
N ILE A 170 -9.88 -17.34 13.27
CA ILE A 170 -10.30 -18.75 13.18
C ILE A 170 -11.23 -19.02 14.35
N LEU A 171 -12.52 -19.20 14.06
CA LEU A 171 -13.55 -19.44 15.06
C LEU A 171 -14.00 -20.88 15.00
N TYR A 172 -14.10 -21.51 16.16
CA TYR A 172 -14.61 -22.86 16.27
C TYR A 172 -16.15 -22.87 16.22
N GLN A 173 -16.75 -23.76 15.43
CA GLN A 173 -18.20 -23.86 15.28
C GLN A 173 -18.78 -25.20 15.76
N GLY A 174 -17.92 -26.16 16.12
CA GLY A 174 -18.37 -27.46 16.57
C GLY A 174 -18.92 -27.43 18.01
N SER A 175 -19.78 -28.40 18.32
CA SER A 175 -20.43 -28.52 19.63
C SER A 175 -19.59 -29.26 20.68
N VAL A 176 -18.55 -29.97 20.27
CA VAL A 176 -17.67 -30.72 21.18
C VAL A 176 -16.43 -29.89 21.49
N PRO A 177 -16.10 -29.59 22.75
CA PRO A 177 -14.92 -28.76 23.06
C PRO A 177 -13.61 -29.34 22.52
N LEU A 178 -12.74 -28.47 22.03
CA LEU A 178 -11.37 -28.79 21.62
C LEU A 178 -10.37 -28.21 22.62
N GLY A 179 -9.31 -28.93 22.93
CA GLY A 179 -8.15 -28.29 23.57
C GLY A 179 -7.32 -27.54 22.54
N PHE A 180 -6.63 -26.47 22.93
CA PHE A 180 -5.59 -25.87 22.09
C PHE A 180 -4.38 -25.44 22.91
N GLY A 181 -3.23 -25.34 22.25
CA GLY A 181 -1.99 -24.95 22.91
C GLY A 181 -0.88 -24.60 21.95
N LEU A 182 0.19 -24.03 22.53
CA LEU A 182 1.43 -23.73 21.82
C LEU A 182 2.54 -24.61 22.40
N THR A 183 2.75 -25.81 21.84
CA THR A 183 3.92 -26.60 22.24
C THR A 183 5.18 -25.83 21.82
N ASP A 184 6.25 -25.92 22.61
CA ASP A 184 7.55 -25.29 22.34
C ASP A 184 7.59 -23.76 22.54
N ALA A 185 6.53 -23.17 23.11
CA ALA A 185 6.42 -21.71 23.30
C ALA A 185 7.12 -21.13 24.56
N ARG A 186 7.95 -21.91 25.26
CA ARG A 186 8.53 -21.44 26.54
C ARG A 186 9.51 -20.29 26.29
N ASN A 187 9.34 -19.20 27.04
CA ASN A 187 10.18 -17.99 26.98
C ASN A 187 10.24 -17.31 25.60
N LEU A 188 9.24 -17.53 24.73
CA LEU A 188 9.14 -16.79 23.48
C LEU A 188 8.54 -15.40 23.70
N PRO A 189 8.99 -14.39 22.94
CA PRO A 189 8.41 -13.06 23.02
C PRO A 189 6.95 -13.06 22.56
N GLU A 190 6.13 -12.22 23.21
CA GLU A 190 4.75 -11.98 22.81
C GLU A 190 4.65 -10.73 21.94
N PHE A 191 3.92 -10.86 20.83
CA PHE A 191 3.49 -9.79 19.96
C PHE A 191 1.99 -9.57 20.20
N GLN A 192 1.65 -8.39 20.69
CA GLN A 192 0.27 -7.94 20.81
C GLN A 192 -0.13 -7.20 19.53
N CYS A 193 -1.34 -7.47 19.06
CA CYS A 193 -1.93 -6.73 17.95
C CYS A 193 -2.03 -5.24 18.32
N LEU A 194 -1.16 -4.42 17.74
CA LEU A 194 -1.25 -2.97 17.87
C LEU A 194 -2.26 -2.43 16.85
N PRO A 195 -2.97 -1.33 17.17
CA PRO A 195 -3.75 -0.62 16.16
C PRO A 195 -2.84 -0.23 14.99
N PRO A 196 -3.37 -0.14 13.75
CA PRO A 196 -2.58 0.27 12.60
C PRO A 196 -1.87 1.59 12.91
N ARG A 197 -0.55 1.63 12.75
CA ARG A 197 0.17 2.90 12.90
C ARG A 197 -0.38 3.86 11.85
N VAL A 198 -0.82 5.04 12.27
CA VAL A 198 -1.07 6.16 11.35
C VAL A 198 0.29 6.63 10.88
N VAL A 199 0.73 6.11 9.74
CA VAL A 199 2.03 6.45 9.17
C VAL A 199 1.87 7.69 8.31
N ASN A 200 2.06 8.86 8.93
CA ASN A 200 2.21 10.13 8.21
C ASN A 200 3.66 10.23 7.71
N GLN A 201 3.97 9.59 6.59
CA GLN A 201 5.33 9.58 6.01
C GLN A 201 5.31 10.12 4.57
N SER A 202 4.93 11.39 4.40
CA SER A 202 5.37 12.12 3.20
C SER A 202 6.90 12.25 3.27
N ASP A 203 7.60 11.89 2.19
CA ASP A 203 9.02 12.23 2.08
C ASP A 203 9.17 13.76 2.05
N GLU A 204 9.68 14.33 3.15
CA GLU A 204 9.88 15.76 3.30
C GLU A 204 11.11 16.28 2.54
N SER A 205 11.91 15.40 1.93
CA SER A 205 13.16 15.77 1.25
C SER A 205 12.93 16.80 0.16
N ALA A 206 11.86 16.64 -0.63
CA ALA A 206 11.57 17.53 -1.75
C ALA A 206 11.16 18.93 -1.28
N ARG A 207 10.38 19.02 -0.19
CA ARG A 207 9.99 20.31 0.41
C ARG A 207 11.20 20.99 1.06
N ARG A 208 11.99 20.24 1.84
CA ARG A 208 13.22 20.75 2.45
C ARG A 208 14.22 21.22 1.40
N LEU A 209 14.31 20.51 0.27
CA LEU A 209 15.14 20.91 -0.87
C LEU A 209 14.75 22.29 -1.38
N LEU A 210 13.46 22.55 -1.62
CA LEU A 210 13.02 23.88 -2.02
C LEU A 210 13.36 24.95 -0.96
N THR A 211 13.17 24.64 0.33
CA THR A 211 13.49 25.59 1.41
C THR A 211 14.98 25.98 1.41
N VAL A 212 15.89 25.02 1.32
CA VAL A 212 17.34 25.32 1.29
C VAL A 212 17.74 26.04 0.00
N MET A 213 17.13 25.70 -1.14
CA MET A 213 17.36 26.39 -2.41
C MET A 213 16.91 27.86 -2.36
N GLN A 214 15.77 28.15 -1.72
CA GLN A 214 15.28 29.53 -1.50
C GLN A 214 16.21 30.33 -0.58
N GLN A 215 16.79 29.68 0.42
CA GLN A 215 17.79 30.25 1.33
C GLN A 215 19.18 30.39 0.69
N ARG A 216 19.35 29.92 -0.56
CA ARG A 216 20.62 29.89 -1.30
C ARG A 216 21.68 29.00 -0.63
N GLU A 217 21.23 28.02 0.15
CA GLU A 217 22.05 27.00 0.79
C GLU A 217 22.25 25.83 -0.18
N TYR A 218 23.21 26.00 -1.08
CA TYR A 218 23.60 24.99 -2.06
C TYR A 218 24.69 24.05 -1.51
N GLY A 219 24.89 22.91 -2.17
CA GLY A 219 25.99 21.98 -1.86
C GLY A 219 25.54 20.57 -1.44
N PRO A 220 26.39 19.81 -0.72
CA PRO A 220 26.19 18.38 -0.49
C PRO A 220 24.87 18.01 0.21
N TYR A 221 24.36 18.87 1.09
CA TYR A 221 23.09 18.64 1.77
C TYR A 221 21.91 18.74 0.80
N ALA A 222 21.86 19.79 -0.03
CA ALA A 222 20.84 19.93 -1.07
C ALA A 222 20.93 18.78 -2.08
N GLU A 223 22.14 18.33 -2.44
CA GLU A 223 22.32 17.17 -3.31
C GLU A 223 21.75 15.88 -2.69
N THR A 224 21.97 15.67 -1.39
CA THR A 224 21.40 14.53 -0.66
C THR A 224 19.87 14.56 -0.68
N LEU A 225 19.27 15.73 -0.45
CA LEU A 225 17.81 15.90 -0.51
C LEU A 225 17.27 15.65 -1.93
N LEU A 226 17.97 16.10 -2.96
CA LEU A 226 17.62 15.81 -4.36
C LEU A 226 17.70 14.31 -4.66
N LEU A 227 18.77 13.64 -4.24
CA LEU A 227 18.93 12.20 -4.43
C LEU A 227 17.85 11.37 -3.72
N ASN A 228 17.46 11.77 -2.51
CA ASN A 228 16.35 11.14 -1.78
C ASN A 228 15.02 11.35 -2.50
N THR A 229 14.74 12.60 -2.90
CA THR A 229 13.54 12.96 -3.69
C THR A 229 13.44 12.12 -4.96
N LEU A 230 14.53 12.02 -5.72
CA LEU A 230 14.58 11.23 -6.95
C LEU A 230 14.38 9.74 -6.69
N ARG A 231 14.91 9.20 -5.58
CA ARG A 231 14.71 7.80 -5.19
C ARG A 231 13.25 7.52 -4.86
N HIS A 232 12.61 8.38 -4.08
CA HIS A 232 11.20 8.25 -3.68
C HIS A 232 10.26 8.28 -4.90
N ILE A 233 10.45 9.25 -5.81
CA ILE A 233 9.66 9.35 -7.05
C ILE A 233 9.93 8.17 -7.99
N SER A 234 11.19 7.80 -8.20
CA SER A 234 11.55 6.70 -9.09
C SER A 234 11.06 5.35 -8.56
N ALA A 235 10.91 5.22 -7.24
CA ALA A 235 10.33 4.05 -6.60
C ALA A 235 8.79 4.03 -6.67
N ARG A 236 8.14 5.08 -7.22
CA ARG A 236 6.69 5.29 -7.28
C ARG A 236 6.02 4.94 -5.96
N GLU A 237 6.63 5.44 -4.89
CA GLU A 237 6.11 5.25 -3.55
C GLU A 237 4.76 5.94 -3.41
N GLU A 238 3.92 5.44 -2.51
CA GLU A 238 2.66 6.12 -2.21
C GLU A 238 2.89 7.60 -1.87
N CYS A 239 2.00 8.47 -2.35
CA CYS A 239 2.09 9.93 -2.21
C CYS A 239 3.29 10.61 -2.92
N CYS A 240 4.12 9.90 -3.70
CA CYS A 240 5.31 10.52 -4.30
C CYS A 240 5.04 11.65 -5.31
N VAL A 241 3.79 11.78 -5.80
CA VAL A 241 3.36 12.91 -6.63
C VAL A 241 3.57 14.26 -5.94
N PHE A 242 3.45 14.34 -4.61
CA PHE A 242 3.71 15.56 -3.85
C PHE A 242 5.21 15.93 -3.82
N SER A 243 6.10 14.99 -4.14
CA SER A 243 7.52 15.24 -4.40
C SER A 243 7.81 15.59 -5.86
N VAL A 244 6.94 15.20 -6.80
CA VAL A 244 7.07 15.56 -8.23
C VAL A 244 6.82 17.06 -8.44
N LEU A 245 5.82 17.64 -7.76
CA LEU A 245 5.52 19.08 -7.85
C LEU A 245 6.72 19.99 -7.50
N PRO A 246 7.39 19.84 -6.34
CA PRO A 246 8.58 20.62 -6.02
C PRO A 246 9.78 20.28 -6.92
N LEU A 247 9.89 19.05 -7.42
CA LEU A 247 10.92 18.70 -8.42
C LEU A 247 10.71 19.44 -9.75
N LEU A 248 9.46 19.62 -10.17
CA LEU A 248 9.10 20.44 -11.34
C LEU A 248 9.39 21.93 -11.11
N GLN A 249 9.16 22.44 -9.90
CA GLN A 249 9.54 23.80 -9.51
C GLN A 249 11.05 23.99 -9.58
N LEU A 250 11.81 23.05 -9.00
CA LEU A 250 13.26 23.03 -9.07
C LEU A 250 13.75 23.03 -10.53
N TRP A 251 13.16 22.20 -11.39
CA TRP A 251 13.45 22.18 -12.82
C TRP A 251 13.16 23.53 -13.48
N ARG A 252 11.99 24.13 -13.23
CA ARG A 252 11.57 25.38 -13.88
C ARG A 252 12.49 26.56 -13.58
N PHE A 253 13.00 26.66 -12.34
CA PHE A 253 13.69 27.85 -11.86
C PHE A 253 15.20 27.69 -11.73
N HIS A 254 15.71 26.46 -11.64
CA HIS A 254 17.13 26.21 -11.32
C HIS A 254 17.83 25.21 -12.25
N GLN A 255 17.14 24.65 -13.26
CA GLN A 255 17.76 23.66 -14.15
C GLN A 255 19.06 24.19 -14.78
N GLY A 256 20.12 23.38 -14.69
CA GLY A 256 21.46 23.72 -15.20
C GLY A 256 22.33 24.48 -14.19
N GLU A 257 21.79 24.79 -13.02
CA GLU A 257 22.49 25.51 -11.95
C GLU A 257 22.60 24.62 -10.69
N TYR A 258 23.55 24.95 -9.80
CA TYR A 258 23.73 24.44 -8.43
C TYR A 258 23.97 22.93 -8.23
N PHE A 259 23.65 22.10 -9.22
CA PHE A 259 23.87 20.65 -9.23
C PHE A 259 24.64 20.22 -10.48
N PRO A 260 25.44 19.14 -10.40
CA PRO A 260 26.11 18.57 -11.57
C PRO A 260 25.13 18.14 -12.68
N ASP A 261 25.55 18.27 -13.94
CA ASP A 261 24.76 17.90 -15.13
C ASP A 261 24.18 16.47 -15.09
N VAL A 262 24.89 15.54 -14.45
CA VAL A 262 24.41 14.16 -14.29
C VAL A 262 23.14 14.09 -13.44
N LEU A 263 23.01 14.95 -12.42
CA LEU A 263 21.80 15.01 -11.60
C LEU A 263 20.65 15.64 -12.39
N TRP A 264 20.88 16.69 -13.17
CA TRP A 264 19.84 17.26 -14.03
C TRP A 264 19.34 16.28 -15.10
N ARG A 265 20.25 15.49 -15.69
CA ARG A 265 19.84 14.37 -16.56
C ARG A 265 18.98 13.36 -15.81
N ARG A 266 19.33 13.05 -14.55
CA ARG A 266 18.53 12.16 -13.70
C ARG A 266 17.16 12.76 -13.38
N VAL A 267 17.06 14.04 -13.01
CA VAL A 267 15.79 14.76 -12.79
C VAL A 267 14.89 14.62 -14.02
N LYS A 268 15.41 14.96 -15.21
CA LYS A 268 14.65 14.83 -16.46
C LYS A 268 14.18 13.39 -16.70
N SER A 269 15.06 12.40 -16.50
CA SER A 269 14.71 10.99 -16.68
C SER A 269 13.64 10.51 -15.69
N THR A 270 13.69 10.97 -14.43
CA THR A 270 12.70 10.66 -13.41
C THR A 270 11.34 11.26 -13.77
N LEU A 271 11.30 12.50 -14.25
CA LEU A 271 10.05 13.14 -14.70
C LEU A 271 9.46 12.45 -15.93
N LEU A 272 10.27 12.12 -16.95
CA LEU A 272 9.79 11.45 -18.17
C LEU A 272 9.40 9.97 -17.95
N GLY A 273 9.99 9.31 -16.94
CA GLY A 273 9.70 7.93 -16.56
C GLY A 273 8.56 7.78 -15.53
N PHE A 274 8.08 8.90 -14.98
CA PHE A 274 7.00 8.90 -14.00
C PHE A 274 5.65 8.50 -14.64
N ARG A 275 4.79 7.90 -13.83
CA ARG A 275 3.42 7.53 -14.20
C ARG A 275 2.47 8.59 -13.66
N TYR A 276 1.89 9.36 -14.55
CA TYR A 276 1.12 10.56 -14.19
C TYR A 276 -0.35 10.30 -13.92
N TRP A 277 -0.89 9.15 -14.33
CA TRP A 277 -2.27 8.78 -14.03
C TRP A 277 -2.51 7.28 -14.19
N GLN A 278 -3.68 6.81 -13.72
CA GLN A 278 -4.04 5.39 -13.68
C GLN A 278 -4.17 4.74 -15.07
N ASP A 279 -4.50 5.51 -16.11
CA ASP A 279 -4.58 5.04 -17.50
C ASP A 279 -3.20 4.77 -18.14
N GLU A 280 -2.13 5.16 -17.46
CA GLU A 280 -0.76 4.89 -17.88
C GLU A 280 -0.27 3.57 -17.28
N ARG A 281 0.67 2.92 -17.98
CA ARG A 281 1.18 1.60 -17.58
C ARG A 281 1.91 1.68 -16.24
N GLY A 282 1.54 0.78 -15.32
CA GLY A 282 2.25 0.64 -14.06
C GLY A 282 1.68 -0.42 -13.12
N CYS A 283 2.60 -1.02 -12.37
CA CYS A 283 2.33 -1.90 -11.25
C CYS A 283 3.01 -1.25 -10.03
N ASP A 284 2.26 -0.42 -9.30
CA ASP A 284 2.76 0.41 -8.20
C ASP A 284 1.68 0.61 -7.14
N ALA A 285 2.08 1.15 -5.98
CA ALA A 285 1.20 1.34 -4.82
C ALA A 285 0.49 2.72 -4.82
N MET A 286 0.66 3.54 -5.86
CA MET A 286 0.18 4.93 -5.87
C MET A 286 -1.35 5.01 -5.85
N GLY A 287 -1.89 5.81 -4.92
CA GLY A 287 -3.28 6.22 -4.84
C GLY A 287 -3.54 7.46 -5.69
N PHE A 288 -4.52 7.38 -6.61
CA PHE A 288 -4.84 8.46 -7.55
C PHE A 288 -6.16 9.18 -7.24
N SER A 289 -7.10 8.49 -6.61
CA SER A 289 -8.53 8.81 -6.68
C SER A 289 -9.01 9.88 -5.69
N SER A 290 -8.26 10.11 -4.61
CA SER A 290 -8.61 11.13 -3.61
C SER A 290 -8.53 12.53 -4.26
N GLU A 291 -9.35 13.48 -3.80
CA GLU A 291 -9.49 14.82 -4.37
C GLU A 291 -8.14 15.54 -4.48
N ASN A 292 -7.33 15.52 -3.42
CA ASN A 292 -6.03 16.17 -3.40
C ASN A 292 -4.97 15.44 -4.24
N HIS A 293 -4.97 14.10 -4.26
CA HIS A 293 -4.07 13.31 -5.11
C HIS A 293 -4.40 13.52 -6.59
N ALA A 294 -5.68 13.47 -6.96
CA ALA A 294 -6.15 13.70 -8.31
C ALA A 294 -5.64 15.04 -8.84
N LEU A 295 -5.84 16.11 -8.04
CA LEU A 295 -5.30 17.43 -8.37
C LEU A 295 -3.78 17.41 -8.54
N ALA A 296 -3.03 16.84 -7.59
CA ALA A 296 -1.58 16.81 -7.62
C ALA A 296 -1.05 16.10 -8.88
N PHE A 297 -1.63 14.96 -9.24
CA PHE A 297 -1.28 14.22 -10.44
C PHE A 297 -1.62 15.00 -11.71
N HIS A 298 -2.81 15.59 -11.80
CA HIS A 298 -3.21 16.40 -12.96
C HIS A 298 -2.31 17.63 -13.12
N ALA A 299 -1.99 18.33 -12.03
CA ALA A 299 -1.07 19.45 -12.03
C ALA A 299 0.34 19.03 -12.48
N ALA A 300 0.87 17.95 -11.92
CA ALA A 300 2.17 17.41 -12.28
C ALA A 300 2.22 17.00 -13.77
N GLN A 301 1.17 16.35 -14.28
CA GLN A 301 1.05 15.93 -15.68
C GLN A 301 1.03 17.14 -16.63
N TYR A 302 0.27 18.17 -16.27
CA TYR A 302 0.19 19.42 -17.04
C TYR A 302 1.57 20.07 -17.16
N LEU A 303 2.21 20.31 -16.02
CA LEU A 303 3.49 21.03 -15.94
C LEU A 303 4.63 20.23 -16.59
N ALA A 304 4.69 18.91 -16.38
CA ALA A 304 5.68 18.08 -17.05
C ALA A 304 5.49 18.09 -18.57
N GLY A 305 4.24 17.98 -19.05
CA GLY A 305 3.92 18.09 -20.47
C GLY A 305 4.32 19.45 -21.06
N GLN A 306 4.10 20.53 -20.31
CA GLN A 306 4.51 21.90 -20.66
C GLN A 306 6.03 22.05 -20.78
N PHE A 307 6.79 21.50 -19.83
CA PHE A 307 8.25 21.65 -19.82
C PHE A 307 8.97 20.74 -20.82
N PHE A 308 8.32 19.67 -21.26
CA PHE A 308 8.88 18.68 -22.18
C PHE A 308 7.96 18.36 -23.37
N PRO A 309 7.52 19.35 -24.15
CA PRO A 309 6.41 19.20 -25.10
C PRO A 309 6.65 18.12 -26.17
N GLU A 310 7.91 17.95 -26.59
CA GLU A 310 8.30 16.98 -27.62
C GLU A 310 8.97 15.72 -27.08
N ALA A 311 9.19 15.61 -25.76
CA ALA A 311 9.76 14.41 -25.17
C ALA A 311 8.73 13.28 -25.07
N LEU A 312 9.20 12.04 -25.12
CA LEU A 312 8.39 10.85 -24.92
C LEU A 312 8.30 10.52 -23.43
N PHE A 313 7.07 10.39 -22.91
CA PHE A 313 6.77 9.92 -21.56
C PHE A 313 6.63 8.41 -21.59
N VAL A 314 7.46 7.71 -20.81
CA VAL A 314 7.66 6.27 -20.99
C VAL A 314 6.42 5.46 -20.57
N ALA A 315 5.77 5.84 -19.47
CA ALA A 315 4.62 5.11 -18.93
C ALA A 315 3.38 5.16 -19.84
N SER A 316 3.18 6.28 -20.54
CA SER A 316 2.02 6.50 -21.42
C SER A 316 2.33 6.33 -22.91
N ALA A 317 3.61 6.31 -23.29
CA ALA A 317 4.09 6.44 -24.67
C ALA A 317 3.59 7.73 -25.37
N ARG A 318 3.18 8.75 -24.62
CA ARG A 318 2.70 10.04 -25.16
C ARG A 318 3.84 11.04 -25.27
N ARG A 319 3.73 11.97 -26.23
CA ARG A 319 4.54 13.20 -26.23
C ARG A 319 4.05 14.17 -25.14
N GLY A 320 4.92 15.02 -24.63
CA GLY A 320 4.56 15.99 -23.57
C GLY A 320 3.38 16.88 -23.91
N ARG A 321 3.25 17.36 -25.16
CA ARG A 321 2.08 18.14 -25.60
C ARG A 321 0.75 17.39 -25.45
N VAL A 322 0.77 16.06 -25.64
CA VAL A 322 -0.39 15.20 -25.45
C VAL A 322 -0.65 15.00 -23.95
N GLN A 323 0.39 14.82 -23.13
CA GLN A 323 0.25 14.78 -21.67
C GLN A 323 -0.38 16.06 -21.13
N GLN A 324 0.08 17.22 -21.59
CA GLN A 324 -0.45 18.53 -21.18
C GLN A 324 -1.92 18.68 -21.59
N ALA A 325 -2.29 18.27 -22.81
CA ALA A 325 -3.68 18.34 -23.28
C ALA A 325 -4.63 17.46 -22.45
N VAL A 326 -4.24 16.21 -22.20
CA VAL A 326 -5.02 15.28 -21.35
C VAL A 326 -5.16 15.82 -19.93
N ALA A 327 -4.07 16.34 -19.35
CA ALA A 327 -4.11 16.95 -18.03
C ALA A 327 -5.01 18.19 -17.98
N ARG A 328 -5.06 19.00 -19.04
CA ARG A 328 -5.92 20.18 -19.14
C ARG A 328 -7.40 19.82 -19.03
N GLU A 329 -7.84 18.77 -19.72
CA GLU A 329 -9.22 18.28 -19.64
C GLU A 329 -9.56 17.76 -18.24
N ARG A 330 -8.64 16.99 -17.63
CA ARG A 330 -8.79 16.49 -16.26
C ARG A 330 -8.88 17.62 -15.23
N LEU A 331 -8.01 18.62 -15.34
CA LEU A 331 -8.06 19.81 -14.51
C LEU A 331 -9.37 20.56 -14.70
N ALA A 332 -9.84 20.76 -15.94
CA ALA A 332 -11.11 21.43 -16.18
C ALA A 332 -12.27 20.75 -15.44
N SER A 333 -12.35 19.41 -15.52
CA SER A 333 -13.35 18.61 -14.79
C SER A 333 -13.17 18.64 -13.27
N TRP A 334 -11.92 18.61 -12.78
CA TRP A 334 -11.62 18.71 -11.35
C TRP A 334 -12.04 20.07 -10.79
N PHE A 335 -11.65 21.18 -11.44
CA PHE A 335 -12.00 22.53 -11.01
C PHE A 335 -13.51 22.77 -11.07
N ALA A 336 -14.21 22.29 -12.11
CA ALA A 336 -15.66 22.43 -12.19
C ALA A 336 -16.39 21.76 -11.01
N ARG A 337 -15.91 20.59 -10.55
CA ARG A 337 -16.44 19.93 -9.34
C ARG A 337 -16.10 20.72 -8.09
N ALA A 338 -14.85 21.13 -7.90
CA ALA A 338 -14.42 21.90 -6.72
C ALA A 338 -15.16 23.24 -6.59
N GLU A 339 -15.40 23.94 -7.71
CA GLU A 339 -16.11 25.23 -7.74
C GLU A 339 -17.62 25.08 -7.46
N THR A 340 -18.21 23.92 -7.78
CA THR A 340 -19.65 23.67 -7.58
C THR A 340 -19.97 23.03 -6.22
N GLN A 341 -19.10 22.17 -5.71
CA GLN A 341 -19.33 21.35 -4.51
C GLN A 341 -18.47 21.79 -3.31
N GLY A 342 -17.49 22.69 -3.52
CA GLY A 342 -16.44 22.96 -2.56
C GLY A 342 -15.38 21.86 -2.51
N LEU A 343 -14.33 22.08 -1.72
CA LEU A 343 -13.28 21.07 -1.49
C LEU A 343 -13.76 20.08 -0.44
N THR A 344 -14.05 18.85 -0.87
CA THR A 344 -14.71 17.84 -0.05
C THR A 344 -13.77 17.21 0.98
N GLU A 345 -12.49 17.02 0.65
CA GLU A 345 -11.50 16.45 1.58
C GLU A 345 -11.07 17.41 2.67
N ARG A 346 -11.30 18.72 2.49
CA ARG A 346 -11.06 19.72 3.53
C ARG A 346 -11.98 19.54 4.73
N ASN A 347 -13.19 19.02 4.50
CA ASN A 347 -14.20 18.87 5.53
C ASN A 347 -14.16 17.50 6.22
N HIS A 348 -13.17 16.65 5.89
CA HIS A 348 -13.08 15.29 6.43
C HIS A 348 -12.23 15.25 7.71
N PRO A 349 -12.79 14.87 8.88
CA PRO A 349 -12.09 14.94 10.17
C PRO A 349 -10.85 14.01 10.29
N ALA A 350 -10.71 13.03 9.40
CA ALA A 350 -9.58 12.10 9.37
C ALA A 350 -8.37 12.55 8.50
N TYR A 351 -8.51 13.63 7.73
CA TYR A 351 -7.46 14.16 6.85
C TYR A 351 -7.23 15.62 7.19
N TYR A 352 -6.36 15.90 8.18
CA TYR A 352 -5.82 17.24 8.34
C TYR A 352 -4.35 17.19 8.77
N PRO A 353 -3.47 17.98 8.13
CA PRO A 353 -3.76 18.92 7.03
C PRO A 353 -3.78 18.24 5.65
N THR A 354 -4.89 18.41 4.90
CA THR A 354 -5.00 18.00 3.48
C THR A 354 -4.17 18.94 2.60
N ASP A 355 -3.41 18.34 1.70
CA ASP A 355 -2.40 19.03 0.89
C ASP A 355 -2.89 19.39 -0.52
N TYR A 356 -3.17 20.67 -0.78
CA TYR A 356 -3.51 21.20 -2.11
C TYR A 356 -2.32 21.88 -2.83
N ARG A 357 -1.08 21.43 -2.59
CA ARG A 357 0.13 21.93 -3.29
C ARG A 357 0.01 21.94 -4.83
N GLY A 358 -0.87 21.12 -5.41
CA GLY A 358 -1.19 21.15 -6.83
C GLY A 358 -1.74 22.51 -7.31
N LEU A 359 -2.55 23.22 -6.49
CA LEU A 359 -3.07 24.56 -6.83
C LEU A 359 -1.93 25.58 -6.89
N LEU A 360 -1.05 25.58 -5.88
CA LEU A 360 0.09 26.48 -5.82
C LEU A 360 1.06 26.26 -7.00
N ALA A 361 1.35 24.99 -7.32
CA ALA A 361 2.20 24.64 -8.45
C ALA A 361 1.62 25.15 -9.79
N LEU A 362 0.31 25.02 -10.00
CA LEU A 362 -0.37 25.55 -11.19
C LEU A 362 -0.36 27.08 -11.23
N GLN A 363 -0.67 27.74 -10.11
CA GLN A 363 -0.66 29.20 -10.01
C GLN A 363 0.72 29.79 -10.34
N GLU A 364 1.79 29.13 -9.89
CA GLU A 364 3.16 29.60 -10.07
C GLU A 364 3.70 29.31 -11.48
N MET A 365 3.44 28.11 -12.03
CA MET A 365 4.21 27.59 -13.17
C MET A 365 3.41 27.33 -14.47
N ALA A 366 2.08 27.29 -14.43
CA ALA A 366 1.30 27.02 -15.64
C ALA A 366 1.44 28.16 -16.67
N ASP A 367 1.47 27.82 -17.95
CA ASP A 367 1.49 28.77 -19.08
C ASP A 367 0.12 29.43 -19.33
N ASP A 368 -0.98 28.71 -19.04
CA ASP A 368 -2.35 29.19 -19.20
C ASP A 368 -2.76 30.14 -18.07
N ILE A 369 -2.89 31.42 -18.41
CA ILE A 369 -3.27 32.51 -17.49
C ILE A 369 -4.62 32.24 -16.81
N LYS A 370 -5.59 31.65 -17.51
CA LYS A 370 -6.92 31.35 -16.92
C LYS A 370 -6.79 30.25 -15.87
N LEU A 371 -6.01 29.21 -16.17
CA LEU A 371 -5.73 28.13 -15.22
C LEU A 371 -5.01 28.65 -13.97
N ARG A 372 -3.98 29.49 -14.15
CA ARG A 372 -3.28 30.13 -13.01
C ARG A 372 -4.22 30.91 -12.11
N LYS A 373 -5.11 31.73 -12.72
CA LYS A 373 -6.07 32.55 -11.98
C LYS A 373 -7.05 31.69 -11.18
N ARG A 374 -7.62 30.64 -11.80
CA ARG A 374 -8.52 29.70 -11.12
C ARG A 374 -7.83 28.99 -9.97
N ALA A 375 -6.59 28.53 -10.18
CA ALA A 375 -5.80 27.88 -9.15
C ALA A 375 -5.53 28.80 -7.96
N GLY A 376 -5.16 30.06 -8.20
CA GLY A 376 -4.94 31.05 -7.15
C GLY A 376 -6.19 31.36 -6.33
N GLN A 377 -7.34 31.53 -6.99
CA GLN A 377 -8.62 31.77 -6.31
C GLN A 377 -9.02 30.64 -5.36
N LEU A 378 -8.88 29.38 -5.80
CA LEU A 378 -9.15 28.23 -4.94
C LEU A 378 -8.08 28.06 -3.84
N ALA A 379 -6.82 28.39 -4.11
CA ALA A 379 -5.75 28.29 -3.11
C ALA A 379 -5.95 29.28 -1.96
N GLU A 380 -6.31 30.53 -2.27
CA GLU A 380 -6.66 31.55 -1.27
C GLU A 380 -7.89 31.12 -0.45
N GLY A 381 -8.92 30.60 -1.12
CA GLY A 381 -10.12 30.07 -0.46
C GLY A 381 -9.87 28.80 0.35
N ALA A 382 -8.75 28.09 0.13
CA ALA A 382 -8.35 26.91 0.90
C ALA A 382 -7.49 27.26 2.13
N GLN A 383 -6.84 28.43 2.14
CA GLN A 383 -5.99 28.92 3.24
C GLN A 383 -6.74 29.74 4.29
N GLY A 384 -7.85 30.40 3.90
CA GLY A 384 -8.82 31.01 4.83
C GLY A 384 -9.89 30.02 5.21
#